data_AF-A0A5R8P6C5-F1
#
_entry.id   AF-A0A5R8P6C5-F1
#
_cell.length_a   1.000
_cell.length_b   1.000
_cell.length_c   1.000
_cell.angle_alpha   90.00
_cell.angle_beta   90.00
_cell.angle_gamma   90.00
#
_symmetry.space_group_name_H-M   'P 1'
#
loop_
_entity.id
_entity.type
_entity.pdbx_description
1 polymer ?
#
loop_
_entity_poly.entity_id
_entity_poly.type
_entity_poly.pdbx_seq_one_letter_code
_entity_poly.pdbx_strand_id
1 'polypeptide(L)' 'MTTKRFWIQTTERAVKTFAQSMLALITIGATLTDIDWGTAASISGTAALVSVLTSITSAQFGDHTDPSLASRREE' A
#
# COMPACT_ATOMS: atom_id res chain seq x y z
N MET A 1 -4.42 14.62 -10.90
CA MET A 1 -4.12 13.17 -10.76
C MET A 1 -3.05 12.66 -11.76
N THR A 2 -2.20 13.53 -12.34
CA THR A 2 -1.22 13.14 -13.39
C THR A 2 0.23 13.48 -13.03
N THR A 3 0.50 13.82 -11.77
CA THR A 3 1.86 14.15 -11.32
C THR A 3 2.67 12.87 -11.21
N LYS A 4 3.82 12.79 -11.91
CA LYS A 4 4.75 11.63 -11.83
C LYS A 4 5.05 11.21 -10.39
N ARG A 5 5.17 12.17 -9.46
CA ARG A 5 5.42 11.92 -8.04
C ARG A 5 4.32 11.09 -7.36
N PHE A 6 3.06 11.32 -7.70
CA PHE A 6 1.93 10.54 -7.15
C PHE A 6 2.04 9.07 -7.54
N TRP A 7 2.21 8.79 -8.84
CA TRP A 7 2.31 7.41 -9.33
C TRP A 7 3.55 6.68 -8.81
N ILE A 8 4.67 7.38 -8.60
CA ILE A 8 5.86 6.82 -7.93
C ILE A 8 5.52 6.42 -6.49
N GLN A 9 4.91 7.31 -5.71
CA GLN A 9 4.51 7.02 -4.32
C GLN A 9 3.46 5.91 -4.22
N THR A 10 2.47 5.88 -5.13
CA THR A 10 1.48 4.80 -5.19
C THR A 10 2.13 3.47 -5.49
N THR A 11 3.05 3.43 -6.46
CA THR A 11 3.76 2.19 -6.84
C THR A 11 4.63 1.69 -5.69
N GLU A 12 5.39 2.57 -5.05
CA GLU A 12 6.20 2.23 -3.87
C GLU A 12 5.34 1.61 -2.76
N ARG A 13 4.19 2.23 -2.45
CA ARG A 13 3.24 1.73 -1.45
C ARG A 13 2.67 0.37 -1.86
N ALA A 14 2.26 0.21 -3.11
CA ALA A 14 1.69 -1.05 -3.60
C ALA A 14 2.70 -2.21 -3.53
N VAL A 15 3.95 -1.96 -3.95
CA VAL A 15 5.04 -2.96 -3.89
C VAL A 15 5.38 -3.31 -2.43
N LYS A 16 5.42 -2.32 -1.55
CA LYS A 16 5.65 -2.56 -0.12
C LYS A 16 4.52 -3.39 0.50
N THR A 17 3.26 -3.09 0.18
CA THR A 17 2.11 -3.89 0.60
C THR A 17 2.21 -5.31 0.08
N PHE A 18 2.53 -5.51 -1.20
CA PHE A 18 2.73 -6.84 -1.79
C PHE A 18 3.79 -7.63 -1.03
N ALA A 19 4.98 -7.06 -0.83
CA ALA A 19 6.09 -7.74 -0.17
C ALA A 19 5.75 -8.09 1.29
N GLN A 20 5.11 -7.18 2.02
CA GLN A 20 4.72 -7.41 3.41
C GLN A 20 3.62 -8.48 3.52
N SER A 21 2.61 -8.45 2.65
CA SER A 21 1.57 -9.48 2.62
C SER A 21 2.12 -10.85 2.23
N MET A 22 3.03 -10.90 1.26
CA MET A 22 3.64 -12.15 0.83
C MET A 22 4.52 -12.73 1.94
N LEU A 23 5.31 -11.89 2.62
CA LEU A 23 6.11 -12.30 3.77
C LEU A 23 5.25 -12.88 4.89
N ALA A 24 4.09 -12.29 5.17
CA ALA A 24 3.17 -12.76 6.19
C ALA A 24 2.58 -14.15 5.88
N LEU A 25 2.42 -14.49 4.59
CA LEU A 25 1.86 -15.77 4.16
C LEU A 25 2.92 -16.87 4.10
N ILE A 26 4.18 -16.54 3.79
CA ILE A 26 5.28 -17.52 3.71
C ILE A 26 5.96 -17.82 5.06
N THR A 27 5.73 -16.99 6.08
CA THR A 27 6.32 -17.19 7.43
C THR A 27 5.57 -18.26 8.25
N ILE A 28 4.51 -18.84 7.72
CA ILE A 28 3.68 -19.84 8.41
C ILE A 28 4.34 -21.21 8.35
N GLY A 29 5.35 -21.47 9.19
CA GLY A 29 5.86 -22.80 9.62
C GLY A 29 6.19 -23.88 8.56
N ALA A 30 6.02 -23.58 7.28
CA ALA A 30 6.10 -24.49 6.15
C ALA A 30 7.49 -24.36 5.53
N THR A 31 7.98 -25.46 4.96
CA THR A 31 9.21 -25.41 4.18
C THR A 31 8.97 -24.63 2.89
N LEU A 32 10.03 -24.08 2.28
CA LEU A 32 9.93 -23.28 1.06
C LEU A 32 9.17 -23.98 -0.09
N THR A 33 9.25 -25.32 -0.12
CA THR A 33 8.60 -26.16 -1.12
C THR A 33 7.14 -26.47 -0.82
N ASP A 34 6.73 -26.39 0.45
CA ASP A 34 5.36 -26.70 0.89
C ASP A 34 4.43 -25.48 0.82
N ILE A 35 4.98 -24.30 0.56
CA ILE A 35 4.22 -23.07 0.40
C ILE A 35 3.38 -23.14 -0.89
N ASP A 36 2.08 -22.90 -0.77
CA ASP A 36 1.24 -22.62 -1.92
C ASP A 36 1.53 -21.20 -2.45
N TRP A 37 2.50 -21.13 -3.36
CA TRP A 37 2.92 -19.90 -4.02
C TRP A 37 1.79 -19.24 -4.82
N GLY A 38 0.86 -20.03 -5.37
CA GLY A 38 -0.27 -19.52 -6.13
C GLY A 38 -1.23 -18.75 -5.24
N THR A 39 -1.60 -19.33 -4.09
CA THR A 39 -2.45 -18.67 -3.11
C THR A 39 -1.75 -17.47 -2.47
N ALA A 40 -0.47 -17.60 -2.09
CA ALA A 40 0.29 -16.52 -1.48
C ALA A 40 0.44 -15.30 -2.41
N ALA A 41 0.77 -15.53 -3.68
CA ALA A 41 0.86 -14.47 -4.68
C ALA A 41 -0.51 -13.82 -4.95
N SER A 42 -1.58 -14.62 -5.00
CA SER A 42 -2.94 -14.11 -5.25
C SER A 42 -3.40 -13.16 -4.14
N ILE A 43 -3.29 -13.57 -2.87
CA ILE A 43 -3.67 -12.74 -1.72
C ILE A 43 -2.83 -11.46 -1.67
N SER A 44 -1.52 -11.58 -1.89
CA SER A 44 -0.60 -10.44 -1.89
C SER A 44 -0.90 -9.48 -3.04
N GLY A 45 -1.27 -10.01 -4.22
CA GLY A 45 -1.73 -9.24 -5.36
C GLY A 45 -3.01 -8.46 -5.06
N THR A 46 -4.00 -9.08 -4.41
CA THR A 46 -5.21 -8.39 -3.95
C THR A 46 -4.87 -7.27 -2.98
N ALA A 47 -3.98 -7.49 -2.02
CA ALA A 47 -3.56 -6.45 -1.07
C ALA A 47 -2.88 -5.27 -1.78
N ALA A 48 -2.03 -5.53 -2.78
CA ALA A 48 -1.41 -4.50 -3.60
C ALA A 48 -2.45 -3.70 -4.41
N LEU A 49 -3.45 -4.37 -5.00
CA LEU A 49 -4.56 -3.72 -5.70
C LEU A 49 -5.37 -2.80 -4.77
N VAL A 50 -5.67 -3.26 -3.55
CA VAL A 50 -6.33 -2.44 -2.52
C VAL A 50 -5.49 -1.21 -2.18
N SER A 51 -4.16 -1.35 -2.09
CA SER A 51 -3.24 -0.23 -1.83
C SER A 51 -3.30 0.83 -2.94
N VAL A 52 -3.35 0.40 -4.21
CA VAL A 52 -3.53 1.30 -5.37
C VAL A 52 -4.87 2.01 -5.32
N LEU A 53 -5.98 1.27 -5.14
CA LEU A 53 -7.34 1.84 -5.08
C LEU A 53 -7.49 2.84 -3.92
N THR A 54 -6.88 2.53 -2.77
CA THR A 54 -6.84 3.44 -1.62
C THR A 54 -6.08 4.71 -1.96
N SER A 55 -4.93 4.60 -2.64
CA SER A 55 -4.15 5.76 -3.08
C SER A 55 -4.93 6.66 -4.04
N ILE A 56 -5.71 6.07 -4.97
CA ILE A 56 -6.57 6.82 -5.90
C ILE A 56 -7.66 7.56 -5.11
N THR A 57 -8.31 6.86 -4.18
CA THR A 57 -9.34 7.43 -3.30
C THR A 57 -8.77 8.59 -2.47
N SER A 58 -7.62 8.40 -1.81
CA SER A 58 -6.95 9.46 -1.05
C SER A 58 -6.53 10.65 -1.90
N ALA A 59 -6.14 10.44 -3.16
CA ALA A 59 -5.84 11.54 -4.08
C ALA A 59 -7.09 12.35 -4.48
N GLN A 60 -8.27 11.73 -4.49
CA GLN A 60 -9.53 12.38 -4.79
C GLN A 60 -10.07 13.20 -3.60
N PHE A 61 -9.76 12.79 -2.37
CA PHE A 61 -10.05 13.56 -1.15
C PHE A 61 -8.95 14.59 -0.80
N GLY A 62 -7.82 14.56 -1.50
CA GLY A 62 -6.65 15.41 -1.28
C GLY A 62 -6.73 16.78 -1.98
N ASP A 63 -7.76 17.58 -1.65
CA ASP A 63 -7.75 19.05 -1.84
C ASP A 63 -7.82 19.78 -0.48
N HIS A 64 -7.63 19.04 0.62
CA HIS A 64 -7.45 19.61 1.96
C HIS A 64 -6.02 19.32 2.42
N THR A 65 -5.08 20.05 1.83
CA THR A 65 -3.68 20.08 2.28
C THR A 65 -3.58 21.01 3.47
N ASP A 66 -4.23 20.66 4.58
CA ASP A 66 -3.97 21.30 5.86
C ASP A 66 -4.12 20.23 6.96
N PRO A 67 -3.04 19.84 7.64
CA PRO A 67 -3.17 19.19 8.93
C PRO A 67 -3.96 20.16 9.81
N SER A 68 -5.12 19.75 10.35
CA SER A 68 -5.90 20.57 11.30
C SER A 68 -5.14 20.93 12.59
N LEU A 69 -3.90 20.46 12.74
CA LEU A 69 -2.96 20.75 13.81
C LEU A 69 -1.73 21.58 13.37
N ALA A 70 -1.60 21.96 12.10
CA ALA A 70 -0.54 22.86 11.64
C ALA A 70 -0.89 24.34 11.81
N SER A 71 -2.15 24.66 12.11
CA SER A 71 -2.61 26.02 12.46
C SER A 71 -3.14 26.09 13.88
N ARG A 72 -2.27 25.96 14.90
CA ARG A 72 -2.61 26.51 16.22
C ARG A 72 -1.40 26.96 17.04
N ARG A 73 -1.26 28.29 17.04
CA ARG A 73 -0.63 29.20 18.01
C ARG A 73 0.88 29.44 17.87
N GLU A 74 1.16 30.51 17.13
CA GLU A 74 1.92 31.63 17.67
C GLU A 74 1.22 32.11 18.96
N GLU A 75 1.91 31.97 20.09
CA GLU A 75 1.89 32.85 21.29
C GLU A 75 3.02 32.41 22.22
#